data_AF-A0A821WYR0-F1
#
_entry.id   AF-A0A821WYR0-F1
#
_cell.length_a   1.000
_cell.length_b   1.000
_cell.length_c   1.000
_cell.angle_alpha   90.00
_cell.angle_beta   90.00
_cell.angle_gamma   90.00
#
_symmetry.space_group_name_H-M   'P 1'
#
loop_
_entity.id
_entity.type
_entity.pdbx_description
1 polymer ?
#
loop_
_entity_poly.entity_id
_entity_poly.type
_entity_poly.pdbx_seq_one_letter_code
_entity_poly.pdbx_strand_id
1 'polypeptide(L)'
;LQANFPQIFSNLRFDDSSWSKWNSTNECELYFPQDKQLTSFQQLLVIQAFRPDRLESAMRLFACDVLGIPDISPETLNLKNLYSKETISTEPILIIISPGADPSSELRDLALQITGKDRYSEIAMG
;
A
#
# COMPACT_ATOMS: atom_id res chain seq x y z
N LEU A 1 -0.76 21.37 13.54
CA LEU A 1 -2.24 21.52 13.53
C LEU A 1 -2.69 22.93 13.90
N GLN A 2 -2.38 23.45 15.09
CA GLN A 2 -2.85 24.77 15.53
C GLN A 2 -2.47 25.95 14.60
N ALA A 3 -1.25 25.96 14.05
CA ALA A 3 -0.79 27.04 13.17
C ALA A 3 -1.45 27.04 11.79
N ASN A 4 -1.64 25.85 11.20
CA ASN A 4 -2.09 25.71 9.80
C ASN A 4 -3.60 25.43 9.68
N PHE A 5 -4.20 24.86 10.73
CA PHE A 5 -5.60 24.41 10.75
C PHE A 5 -6.28 24.78 12.08
N PRO A 6 -6.39 26.08 12.41
CA PRO A 6 -6.88 26.53 13.72
C PRO A 6 -8.34 26.12 13.99
N GLN A 7 -9.20 26.11 12.95
CA GLN A 7 -10.61 25.70 13.05
C GLN A 7 -10.76 24.21 13.40
N ILE A 8 -9.90 23.36 12.82
CA ILE A 8 -9.88 21.93 13.14
C ILE A 8 -9.39 21.75 14.58
N PHE A 9 -8.32 22.44 14.96
CA PHE A 9 -7.77 22.38 16.31
C PHE A 9 -8.80 22.79 17.38
N SER A 10 -9.56 23.88 17.17
CA SER A 10 -10.61 24.31 18.09
C SER A 10 -11.78 23.34 18.19
N ASN A 11 -12.17 22.69 17.10
CA ASN A 11 -13.28 21.73 17.07
C ASN A 11 -12.94 20.43 17.81
N LEU A 12 -11.67 20.02 17.75
CA LEU A 12 -11.20 18.77 18.36
C LEU A 12 -11.18 18.83 19.89
N ARG A 13 -11.00 20.00 20.49
CA ARG A 13 -10.98 20.19 21.96
C ARG A 13 -10.14 19.12 22.65
N PHE A 14 -8.82 19.20 22.46
CA PHE A 14 -7.86 18.20 22.97
C PHE A 14 -7.78 18.10 24.50
N ASP A 15 -8.49 18.98 25.23
CA ASP A 15 -8.57 18.96 26.70
C ASP A 15 -9.41 17.79 27.25
N ASP A 16 -10.09 17.04 26.38
CA ASP A 16 -10.87 15.86 26.77
C ASP A 16 -9.98 14.62 27.00
N SER A 17 -10.28 13.90 28.08
CA SER A 17 -9.71 12.59 28.43
C SER A 17 -9.80 11.55 27.31
N SER A 18 -10.76 11.70 26.38
CA SER A 18 -10.91 10.83 25.21
C SER A 18 -9.66 10.80 24.33
N TRP A 19 -8.95 11.92 24.18
CA TRP A 19 -7.71 12.00 23.41
C TRP A 19 -6.55 11.28 24.07
N SER A 20 -6.45 11.33 25.40
CA SER A 20 -5.44 10.57 26.15
C SER A 20 -5.68 9.06 26.01
N LYS A 21 -6.95 8.62 26.05
CA LYS A 21 -7.32 7.22 25.83
C LYS A 21 -7.03 6.78 24.38
N TRP A 22 -7.41 7.60 23.41
CA TRP A 22 -7.11 7.38 21.99
C TRP A 22 -5.61 7.25 21.75
N ASN A 23 -4.82 8.17 22.30
CA ASN A 23 -3.36 8.19 22.16
C ASN A 23 -2.68 6.97 22.79
N SER A 24 -3.32 6.33 23.79
CA SER A 24 -2.81 5.12 24.45
C SER A 24 -3.23 3.82 23.75
N THR A 25 -4.12 3.89 22.76
CA THR A 25 -4.63 2.72 22.03
C THR A 25 -3.69 2.37 20.88
N ASN A 26 -3.55 1.07 20.59
CA ASN A 26 -2.69 0.57 19.50
C ASN A 26 -3.31 0.70 18.12
N GLU A 27 -4.63 0.72 18.03
CA GLU A 27 -5.41 0.85 16.79
C GLU A 27 -6.14 2.19 16.76
N CYS A 28 -5.40 3.26 17.01
CA CYS A 28 -5.96 4.61 17.11
C CYS A 28 -6.54 5.10 15.77
N GLU A 29 -6.03 4.58 14.65
CA GLU A 29 -6.50 4.86 13.29
C GLU A 29 -7.91 4.34 13.00
N LEU A 30 -8.39 3.32 13.73
CA LEU A 30 -9.72 2.74 13.53
C LEU A 30 -10.80 3.40 14.39
N TYR A 31 -10.42 3.92 15.56
CA TYR A 31 -11.37 4.35 16.58
C TYR A 31 -11.15 5.80 16.99
N PHE A 32 -11.49 6.74 16.11
CA PHE A 32 -11.54 8.15 16.49
C PHE A 32 -12.67 8.42 17.48
N PRO A 33 -12.49 9.37 18.42
CA PRO A 33 -13.57 9.84 19.28
C PRO A 33 -14.79 10.27 18.45
N GLN A 34 -15.91 9.55 18.58
CA GLN A 34 -17.10 9.64 17.71
C GLN A 34 -17.77 11.02 17.68
N ASP A 35 -17.56 11.83 18.72
CA ASP A 35 -18.15 13.17 18.83
C ASP A 35 -17.51 14.20 17.89
N LYS A 36 -16.52 13.81 17.10
CA LYS A 36 -15.77 14.68 16.19
C LYS A 36 -16.04 14.27 14.74
N GLN A 37 -16.91 15.02 14.07
CA GLN A 37 -17.10 14.90 12.61
C GLN A 37 -15.82 15.33 11.89
N LEU A 38 -14.93 14.37 11.64
CA LEU A 38 -13.71 14.57 10.88
C LEU A 38 -13.80 13.83 9.55
N THR A 39 -13.32 14.49 8.50
CA THR A 39 -13.06 13.81 7.22
C THR A 39 -11.89 12.83 7.35
N SER A 40 -11.82 11.81 6.49
CA SER A 40 -10.73 10.82 6.46
C SER A 40 -9.34 11.50 6.35
N PHE A 41 -9.24 12.59 5.60
CA PHE A 41 -7.99 13.37 5.50
C PHE A 41 -7.65 14.12 6.80
N GLN A 42 -8.64 14.70 7.49
CA GLN A 42 -8.41 15.36 8.78
C GLN A 42 -8.00 14.38 9.87
N GLN A 43 -8.55 13.16 9.86
CA GLN A 43 -8.11 12.08 10.74
C GLN A 43 -6.62 11.75 10.52
N LEU A 44 -6.18 11.67 9.26
CA LEU A 44 -4.78 11.44 8.91
C LEU A 44 -3.86 12.54 9.45
N LEU A 45 -4.27 13.81 9.36
CA LEU A 45 -3.52 14.94 9.92
C LEU A 45 -3.40 14.87 11.46
N VAL A 46 -4.42 14.36 12.14
CA VAL A 46 -4.39 14.13 13.60
C VAL A 46 -3.40 13.02 13.94
N ILE A 47 -3.42 11.90 13.22
CA ILE A 47 -2.46 10.80 13.41
C ILE A 47 -1.04 11.26 13.14
N GLN A 48 -0.81 12.01 12.06
CA GLN A 48 0.51 12.57 11.76
C GLN A 48 1.05 13.45 12.89
N ALA A 49 0.19 14.19 13.59
CA ALA A 49 0.59 15.11 14.65
C ALA A 49 0.85 14.42 16.00
N PHE A 50 0.08 13.37 16.34
CA PHE A 50 0.12 12.74 17.67
C PHE A 50 0.73 11.33 17.68
N ARG A 51 0.53 10.55 16.62
CA ARG A 51 0.93 9.13 16.50
C ARG A 51 1.55 8.86 15.13
N PRO A 52 2.72 9.45 14.81
CA PRO A 52 3.39 9.23 13.52
C PRO A 52 3.79 7.77 13.31
N ASP A 53 3.91 6.98 14.38
CA ASP A 53 4.14 5.53 14.33
C ASP A 53 3.00 4.76 13.63
N ARG A 54 1.78 5.30 13.64
CA ARG A 54 0.59 4.71 12.99
C ARG A 54 0.25 5.36 11.65
N LEU A 55 1.08 6.29 11.18
CA LEU A 55 0.80 7.03 9.95
C LEU A 55 0.76 6.12 8.72
N GLU A 56 1.60 5.10 8.64
CA GLU A 56 1.61 4.14 7.52
C GLU A 56 0.27 3.39 7.41
N SER A 57 -0.18 2.78 8.51
CA SER A 57 -1.48 2.11 8.57
C SER A 57 -2.64 3.05 8.23
N ALA A 58 -2.61 4.27 8.78
CA ALA A 58 -3.63 5.28 8.52
C ALA A 58 -3.67 5.72 7.05
N MET A 59 -2.50 5.88 6.40
CA MET A 59 -2.40 6.19 4.98
C MET A 59 -2.94 5.05 4.12
N ARG A 60 -2.68 3.79 4.49
CA ARG A 60 -3.26 2.63 3.78
C ARG A 60 -4.78 2.64 3.86
N LEU A 61 -5.35 2.82 5.05
CA LEU A 61 -6.80 2.91 5.24
C LEU A 61 -7.41 4.08 4.46
N PHE A 62 -6.78 5.25 4.51
CA PHE A 62 -7.21 6.43 3.76
C PHE A 62 -7.19 6.18 2.24
N ALA A 63 -6.14 5.54 1.72
CA ALA A 63 -6.04 5.22 0.30
C ALA A 63 -7.12 4.21 -0.12
N CYS A 64 -7.38 3.18 0.69
CA CYS A 64 -8.47 2.23 0.47
C CYS A 64 -9.85 2.93 0.43
N ASP A 65 -10.12 3.83 1.38
CA ASP A 65 -11.36 4.61 1.45
C ASP A 65 -11.55 5.51 0.23
N VAL A 66 -10.50 6.23 -0.18
CA VAL A 66 -10.54 7.14 -1.34
C VAL A 66 -10.67 6.39 -2.67
N LEU A 67 -9.97 5.27 -2.82
CA LEU A 67 -9.98 4.46 -4.05
C LEU A 67 -11.19 3.51 -4.11
N GLY A 68 -11.91 3.32 -3.00
CA GLY A 68 -13.03 2.38 -2.92
C GLY A 68 -12.61 0.92 -3.05
N ILE A 69 -11.37 0.59 -2.69
CA ILE A 69 -10.80 -0.77 -2.76
C ILE A 69 -10.62 -1.35 -1.36
N PRO A 70 -10.79 -2.67 -1.17
CA PRO A 70 -10.65 -3.30 0.13
C PRO A 70 -9.20 -3.29 0.64
N ASP A 71 -8.23 -3.39 -0.27
CA ASP A 71 -6.80 -3.36 0.06
C ASP A 71 -5.98 -2.76 -1.08
N ILE A 72 -4.89 -2.08 -0.73
CA ILE A 72 -3.91 -1.49 -1.66
C ILE A 72 -2.73 -2.42 -1.95
N SER A 73 -2.62 -3.55 -1.23
CA SER A 73 -1.56 -4.51 -1.48
C SER A 73 -1.65 -5.03 -2.93
N PRO A 74 -0.53 -5.04 -3.68
CA PRO A 74 -0.53 -5.59 -5.02
C PRO A 74 -0.86 -7.08 -5.01
N GLU A 75 -1.43 -7.57 -6.10
CA GLU A 75 -1.63 -9.00 -6.30
C GLU A 75 -0.28 -9.72 -6.33
N THR A 76 -0.29 -11.00 -5.92
CA THR A 76 0.92 -11.82 -5.97
C THR A 76 1.33 -12.06 -7.43
N LEU A 77 2.60 -11.80 -7.74
CA LEU A 77 3.12 -12.02 -9.09
C LEU A 77 3.04 -13.51 -9.42
N ASN A 78 2.31 -13.84 -10.50
CA ASN A 78 2.27 -15.17 -11.07
C ASN A 78 2.61 -15.08 -12.56
N LEU A 79 3.78 -15.56 -12.94
CA LEU A 79 4.31 -15.40 -14.31
C LEU A 79 3.41 -16.02 -15.38
N LYS A 80 2.68 -17.10 -15.04
CA LYS A 80 1.73 -17.74 -15.96
C LYS A 80 0.50 -16.87 -16.20
N ASN A 81 -0.06 -16.28 -15.15
CA ASN A 81 -1.19 -15.35 -15.27
C ASN A 81 -0.76 -14.08 -16.02
N LEU A 82 0.40 -13.52 -15.66
CA LEU A 82 0.99 -12.37 -16.33
C LEU A 82 1.09 -12.63 -17.85
N TYR A 83 1.70 -13.74 -18.25
CA TYR A 83 1.87 -14.10 -19.66
C TYR A 83 0.54 -14.30 -20.40
N SER A 84 -0.48 -14.85 -19.74
CA SER A 84 -1.74 -15.21 -20.42
C SER A 84 -2.75 -14.08 -20.49
N LYS A 85 -2.70 -13.11 -19.57
CA LYS A 85 -3.74 -12.08 -19.41
C LYS A 85 -3.25 -10.66 -19.65
N GLU A 86 -1.97 -10.39 -19.41
CA GLU A 86 -1.47 -9.01 -19.31
C GLU A 86 -0.41 -8.67 -20.36
N THR A 87 0.26 -9.67 -20.95
CA THR A 87 1.37 -9.42 -21.88
C THR A 87 0.94 -9.45 -23.34
N ILE A 88 1.65 -8.67 -24.16
CA ILE A 88 1.52 -8.62 -25.61
C ILE A 88 2.88 -8.75 -26.29
N SER A 89 2.92 -9.36 -27.47
CA SER A 89 4.19 -9.67 -28.17
C SER A 89 5.01 -8.44 -28.57
N THR A 90 4.40 -7.25 -28.60
CA THR A 90 5.06 -6.00 -29.00
C THR A 90 5.66 -5.23 -27.83
N GLU A 91 5.41 -5.65 -26.59
CA GLU A 91 5.84 -4.95 -25.39
C GLU A 91 6.85 -5.80 -24.60
N PRO A 92 8.09 -5.30 -24.38
CA PRO A 92 9.08 -6.03 -23.59
C PRO A 92 8.72 -5.98 -22.10
N ILE A 93 8.96 -7.08 -21.40
CA ILE A 93 8.71 -7.20 -19.96
C ILE A 93 10.00 -6.90 -19.20
N LEU A 94 9.95 -5.95 -18.27
CA LEU A 94 11.04 -5.66 -17.34
C LEU A 94 10.72 -6.20 -15.95
N ILE A 95 11.56 -7.09 -15.43
CA ILE A 95 11.43 -7.62 -14.07
C ILE A 95 12.51 -6.98 -13.19
N ILE A 96 12.07 -6.29 -12.14
CA ILE A 96 12.95 -5.69 -11.15
C ILE A 96 13.14 -6.67 -10.00
N ILE A 97 14.37 -7.10 -9.78
CA ILE A 97 14.72 -8.07 -8.74
C ILE A 97 15.30 -7.38 -7.50
N SER A 98 14.99 -7.93 -6.33
CA SER A 98 15.74 -7.65 -5.11
C SER A 98 16.96 -8.58 -5.01
N PRO A 99 18.00 -8.21 -4.24
CA PRO A 99 19.15 -9.10 -4.02
C PRO A 99 18.71 -10.47 -3.50
N GLY A 100 19.10 -11.54 -4.22
CA GLY A 100 18.76 -12.93 -3.86
C GLY A 100 17.46 -13.46 -4.48
N ALA A 101 16.67 -12.64 -5.17
CA ALA A 101 15.53 -13.10 -5.96
C ALA A 101 15.96 -13.24 -7.43
N ASP A 102 16.01 -14.47 -7.96
CA ASP A 102 16.28 -14.74 -9.38
C ASP A 102 15.09 -15.46 -10.03
N PRO A 103 14.32 -14.78 -10.92
CA PRO A 103 13.17 -15.38 -11.61
C PRO A 103 13.59 -16.26 -12.80
N SER A 104 14.88 -16.35 -13.14
CA SER A 104 15.35 -17.01 -14.36
C SER A 104 14.94 -18.48 -14.45
N SER A 105 14.97 -19.21 -13.32
CA SER A 105 14.55 -20.62 -13.29
C SER A 105 13.05 -20.76 -13.55
N GLU A 106 12.23 -19.94 -12.89
CA GLU A 106 10.77 -20.00 -13.04
C GLU A 106 10.33 -19.59 -14.46
N LEU A 107 10.97 -18.57 -15.03
CA LEU A 107 10.75 -18.15 -16.42
C LEU A 107 11.10 -19.27 -17.41
N ARG A 108 12.23 -19.94 -17.21
CA ARG A 108 12.66 -21.06 -18.05
C ARG A 108 11.67 -22.19 -18.00
N ASP A 109 11.24 -22.59 -16.81
CA ASP A 109 10.26 -23.66 -16.62
C ASP A 109 8.91 -23.31 -17.28
N LEU A 110 8.45 -22.06 -17.12
CA LEU A 110 7.24 -21.58 -17.77
C LEU A 110 7.36 -21.57 -19.30
N ALA A 111 8.49 -21.12 -19.83
CA ALA A 111 8.72 -21.08 -21.27
C ALA A 111 8.78 -22.50 -21.88
N LEU A 112 9.39 -23.46 -21.17
CA LEU A 112 9.39 -24.86 -21.57
C LEU A 112 7.98 -25.44 -21.64
N GLN A 113 7.10 -25.07 -20.71
CA GLN A 113 5.71 -25.53 -20.67
C GLN A 113 4.83 -24.89 -21.76
N ILE A 114 5.03 -23.60 -22.06
CA ILE A 114 4.12 -22.84 -22.93
C ILE A 114 4.63 -22.77 -24.37
N THR A 115 5.87 -22.32 -24.57
CA THR A 115 6.41 -22.02 -25.90
C THR A 115 7.24 -23.18 -26.46
N GLY A 116 7.75 -24.06 -25.61
CA GLY A 116 8.66 -25.13 -25.97
C GLY A 116 10.12 -24.68 -26.00
N LYS A 117 11.04 -25.66 -25.87
CA LYS A 117 12.48 -25.43 -25.68
C LYS A 117 13.15 -24.61 -26.79
N ASP A 118 12.69 -24.77 -28.03
CA ASP A 118 13.35 -24.17 -29.20
C ASP A 118 13.07 -22.67 -29.37
N ARG A 119 12.09 -22.12 -28.62
CA ARG A 119 11.66 -20.73 -28.73
C ARG A 119 12.06 -19.86 -27.53
N TYR A 120 12.77 -20.44 -26.56
CA TYR A 120 13.29 -19.72 -25.40
C TYR A 120 14.81 -19.57 -25.52
N SER A 121 15.31 -18.37 -25.28
CA SER A 121 16.73 -18.07 -25.27
C SER A 121 17.02 -17.08 -24.15
N GLU A 122 18.08 -17.33 -23.41
CA GLU A 122 18.51 -16.50 -22.28
C GLU A 122 19.98 -16.13 -22.48
N ILE A 123 20.31 -14.88 -22.14
CA ILE A 123 21.67 -14.35 -22.26
C ILE A 123 21.99 -13.63 -20.95
N ALA A 124 23.03 -14.07 -20.26
CA ALA A 124 23.58 -13.35 -19.13
C ALA A 124 24.45 -12.18 -19.64
N MET A 125 24.23 -10.99 -19.08
CA MET A 125 24.88 -9.75 -19.53
C MET A 125 26.32 -9.57 -19.03
N GLY A 126 26.79 -10.44 -18.12
CA GLY A 126 28.15 -10.39 -17.54
C GLY A 126 28.17 -9.88 -16.11
#